data_AF-A0AA87AKU3-F1
#
_entry.id   AF-A0AA87AKU3-F1
#
_cell.length_a   1.000
_cell.length_b   1.000
_cell.length_c   1.000
_cell.angle_alpha   90.00
_cell.angle_beta   90.00
_cell.angle_gamma   90.00
#
_symmetry.space_group_name_H-M   'P 1'
#
loop_
_entity.id
_entity.type
_entity.pdbx_description
1 polymer ?
#
loop_
_entity_poly.entity_id
_entity_poly.type
_entity_poly.pdbx_seq_one_letter_code
_entity_poly.pdbx_strand_id
1 'polypeptide(L)'
;MNIFLKNKLYRLFTISSAFGNAGRTLFDIAFIIYATSLPNPELAVSIVSIATTLPYIISFILGYFADQTKDKYNRILSTRFYQFLLFSLFALVCIYGVQWWIFIVLVFVNVVADILGGYNGYLSMSINTRLVRK
;
A
#
# COMPACT_ATOMS: atom_id res chain seq x y z
N MET A 1 12.34 23.95 -5.01
CA MET A 1 12.98 22.91 -5.86
C MET A 1 14.45 22.60 -5.53
N ASN A 2 15.21 23.47 -4.85
CA ASN A 2 16.62 23.18 -4.51
C ASN A 2 16.86 21.99 -3.56
N ILE A 3 15.87 21.63 -2.73
CA ILE A 3 16.00 20.54 -1.73
C ILE A 3 16.04 19.17 -2.42
N PHE A 4 15.24 18.99 -3.48
CA PHE A 4 15.22 17.75 -4.29
C PHE A 4 16.53 17.53 -5.07
N LEU A 5 17.17 18.62 -5.51
CA LEU A 5 18.43 18.54 -6.25
C LEU A 5 19.66 18.44 -5.34
N LYS A 6 19.63 19.05 -4.14
CA LYS A 6 20.75 19.05 -3.19
C LYS A 6 20.86 17.78 -2.34
N ASN A 7 19.73 17.18 -1.94
CA ASN A 7 19.76 16.05 -1.02
C ASN A 7 19.47 14.72 -1.72
N LYS A 8 20.53 13.95 -1.97
CA LYS A 8 20.46 12.63 -2.64
C LYS A 8 19.52 11.65 -1.92
N LEU A 9 19.49 11.68 -0.59
CA LEU A 9 18.61 10.82 0.21
C LEU A 9 17.15 11.22 0.05
N TYR A 10 16.84 12.51 0.18
CA TYR A 10 15.47 13.01 -0.03
C TYR A 10 14.96 12.68 -1.43
N ARG A 11 15.78 12.90 -2.46
CA ARG A 11 15.45 12.53 -3.84
C ARG A 11 15.15 11.05 -4.00
N LEU A 12 15.99 10.19 -3.44
CA LEU A 12 15.82 8.74 -3.54
C LEU A 12 14.53 8.29 -2.82
N PHE A 13 14.23 8.82 -1.64
CA PHE A 13 12.97 8.56 -0.93
C PHE A 13 11.74 9.01 -1.71
N THR A 14 11.78 10.21 -2.29
CA THR A 14 10.65 10.72 -3.09
C THR A 14 10.42 9.87 -4.33
N ILE A 15 11.49 9.51 -5.07
CA ILE A 15 11.37 8.66 -6.27
C ILE A 15 10.85 7.28 -5.90
N SER A 16 11.39 6.64 -4.87
CA SER A 16 10.90 5.33 -4.40
C SER A 16 9.45 5.39 -3.96
N SER A 17 9.02 6.47 -3.30
CA SER A 17 7.62 6.66 -2.91
C SER A 17 6.71 6.85 -4.13
N ALA A 18 7.15 7.63 -5.11
CA ALA A 18 6.39 7.83 -6.36
C ALA A 18 6.22 6.51 -7.11
N PHE A 19 7.30 5.72 -7.24
CA PHE A 19 7.26 4.42 -7.91
C PHE A 19 6.38 3.43 -7.15
N GLY A 20 6.46 3.41 -5.82
CA GLY A 20 5.58 2.58 -4.98
C GLY A 20 4.11 2.96 -5.11
N ASN A 21 3.79 4.25 -5.20
CA ASN A 21 2.42 4.72 -5.43
C ASN A 21 1.91 4.35 -6.82
N ALA A 22 2.75 4.52 -7.86
CA ALA A 22 2.39 4.13 -9.22
C ALA A 22 2.07 2.62 -9.32
N GLY A 23 2.94 1.78 -8.75
CA GLY A 23 2.70 0.32 -8.72
C GLY A 23 1.42 -0.06 -7.97
N ARG A 24 1.11 0.64 -6.88
CA ARG A 24 -0.12 0.45 -6.12
C ARG A 24 -1.37 0.82 -6.92
N THR A 25 -1.36 1.96 -7.60
CA THR A 25 -2.49 2.36 -8.46
C THR A 25 -2.72 1.35 -9.60
N LEU A 26 -1.65 0.83 -10.21
CA LEU A 26 -1.78 -0.22 -11.23
C LEU A 26 -2.38 -1.51 -10.66
N PHE A 27 -1.97 -1.90 -9.44
CA PHE A 27 -2.57 -3.03 -8.74
C PHE A 27 -4.06 -2.82 -8.47
N ASP A 28 -4.46 -1.65 -7.96
CA ASP A 28 -5.86 -1.34 -7.65
C ASP A 28 -6.75 -1.41 -8.91
N ILE A 29 -6.25 -0.92 -10.06
CA ILE A 29 -6.93 -1.04 -11.36
C ILE A 29 -7.07 -2.51 -11.77
N ALA A 30 -5.97 -3.28 -11.72
CA ALA A 30 -6.00 -4.70 -12.08
C ALA A 30 -6.94 -5.49 -11.17
N PHE A 31 -7.00 -5.15 -9.89
CA PHE A 31 -7.86 -5.80 -8.92
C PHE A 31 -9.35 -5.52 -9.19
N ILE A 32 -9.70 -4.28 -9.55
CA ILE A 32 -11.06 -3.94 -10.00
C ILE A 32 -11.42 -4.70 -11.27
N ILE A 33 -10.53 -4.77 -12.27
CA ILE A 33 -10.78 -5.54 -13.51
C ILE A 33 -11.04 -7.01 -13.17
N TYR A 34 -10.25 -7.59 -12.27
CA TYR A 34 -10.46 -8.95 -11.78
C TYR A 34 -11.83 -9.11 -11.10
N ALA A 35 -12.23 -8.16 -10.24
CA ALA A 35 -13.53 -8.16 -9.58
C ALA A 35 -14.69 -8.11 -10.60
N THR A 36 -14.55 -7.29 -11.66
CA THR A 36 -15.58 -7.19 -12.71
C THR A 36 -15.69 -8.43 -13.59
N SER A 37 -14.67 -9.29 -13.58
CA SER A 37 -14.65 -10.54 -14.37
C SER A 37 -15.35 -11.71 -13.64
N LEU A 38 -15.79 -11.52 -12.39
CA LEU A 38 -16.50 -12.54 -11.63
C LEU A 38 -17.96 -12.69 -12.11
N PRO A 39 -18.61 -13.85 -11.87
CA PRO A 39 -20.01 -14.08 -12.24
C PRO A 39 -21.01 -13.07 -11.66
N ASN A 40 -20.66 -12.40 -10.55
CA ASN A 40 -21.46 -11.32 -9.96
C ASN A 40 -20.60 -10.07 -9.73
N PRO A 41 -20.40 -9.24 -10.76
CA PRO A 41 -19.52 -8.06 -10.72
C PRO A 41 -19.95 -7.01 -9.70
N GLU A 42 -21.25 -6.76 -9.56
CA GLU A 42 -21.79 -5.72 -8.67
C GLU A 42 -21.44 -6.02 -7.21
N LEU A 43 -21.63 -7.27 -6.79
CA LEU A 43 -21.24 -7.71 -5.45
C LEU A 43 -19.72 -7.63 -5.26
N ALA A 44 -18.93 -8.10 -6.23
CA ALA A 44 -17.48 -8.06 -6.12
C ALA A 44 -16.94 -6.61 -6.01
N VAL A 45 -17.39 -5.70 -6.87
CA VAL A 45 -16.96 -4.30 -6.87
C VAL A 45 -17.39 -3.57 -5.59
N SER A 46 -18.57 -3.88 -5.05
CA SER A 46 -19.00 -3.32 -3.76
C SER A 46 -18.09 -3.78 -2.61
N ILE A 47 -17.71 -5.06 -2.58
CA ILE A 47 -16.76 -5.61 -1.61
C ILE A 47 -15.40 -4.91 -1.73
N VAL A 48 -14.87 -4.72 -2.94
CA VAL A 48 -13.61 -3.99 -3.16
C VAL A 48 -13.72 -2.56 -2.62
N SER A 49 -14.83 -1.87 -2.88
CA SER A 49 -15.04 -0.49 -2.43
C SER A 49 -15.08 -0.38 -0.90
N ILE A 50 -15.74 -1.32 -0.22
CA ILE A 50 -15.78 -1.39 1.25
C ILE A 50 -14.38 -1.69 1.79
N ALA A 51 -13.69 -2.66 1.20
CA ALA A 51 -12.37 -3.09 1.61
C ALA A 51 -11.33 -1.98 1.49
N THR A 52 -11.33 -1.23 0.39
CA THR A 52 -10.43 -0.08 0.19
C THR A 52 -10.76 1.08 1.12
N THR A 53 -12.01 1.23 1.57
CA THR A 53 -12.42 2.30 2.49
C THR A 53 -12.05 1.99 3.95
N LEU A 54 -12.02 0.71 4.33
CA LEU A 54 -11.81 0.25 5.70
C LEU A 54 -10.50 0.77 6.36
N PRO A 55 -9.33 0.75 5.69
CA PRO A 55 -8.07 1.26 6.25
C PRO A 55 -8.13 2.75 6.61
N TYR A 56 -8.89 3.55 5.87
CA TYR A 56 -9.01 4.99 6.15
C TYR A 56 -9.72 5.25 7.48
N ILE A 57 -10.69 4.42 7.86
CA ILE A 57 -11.40 4.53 9.14
C ILE A 57 -10.44 4.30 10.33
N ILE A 58 -9.52 3.35 10.21
CA ILE A 58 -8.54 3.02 11.25
C ILE A 58 -7.20 3.77 11.11
N SER A 59 -7.11 4.71 10.15
CA SER A 59 -5.88 5.46 9.86
C SER A 59 -5.35 6.25 11.07
N PHE A 60 -6.24 6.77 11.93
CA PHE A 60 -5.83 7.51 13.13
C PHE A 60 -5.04 6.62 14.11
N ILE A 61 -5.43 5.34 14.24
CA ILE A 61 -4.75 4.35 15.08
C ILE A 61 -3.35 4.08 14.52
N LEU A 62 -3.26 3.93 13.19
CA LEU A 62 -1.99 3.71 12.50
C LEU A 62 -1.04 4.89 12.65
N GLY A 63 -1.55 6.13 12.62
CA GLY A 63 -0.78 7.35 12.90
C GLY A 63 -0.20 7.34 14.32
N TYR A 64 -1.02 7.01 15.32
CA TYR A 64 -0.57 6.90 16.71
C TYR A 64 0.56 5.87 16.90
N PHE A 65 0.43 4.68 16.31
CA PHE A 65 1.49 3.66 16.35
C PHE A 65 2.74 4.07 15.56
N ALA A 66 2.59 4.83 14.47
CA ALA A 66 3.72 5.32 13.67
C ALA A 66 4.58 6.31 14.47
N ASP A 67 3.95 7.15 15.29
CA ASP A 67 4.67 8.13 16.10
C ASP A 67 5.46 7.50 17.26
N GLN A 68 4.98 6.41 17.85
CA GLN A 68 5.71 5.66 18.89
C GLN A 68 6.88 4.81 18.37
N THR A 69 7.04 4.69 17.05
CA THR A 69 8.05 3.81 16.47
C THR A 69 9.44 4.45 16.50
N LYS A 70 10.39 3.84 17.23
CA LYS A 70 11.78 4.32 17.35
C LYS A 70 12.61 4.07 16.08
N ASP A 71 12.53 2.88 15.48
CA ASP A 71 13.26 2.50 14.25
C ASP A 71 12.40 2.59 12.98
N LYS A 72 12.15 3.83 12.54
CA LYS A 72 11.23 4.13 11.44
C LYS A 72 11.68 3.56 10.09
N TYR A 73 12.99 3.55 9.81
CA TYR A 73 13.54 3.08 8.53
C TYR A 73 13.41 1.56 8.34
N ASN A 74 13.84 0.77 9.33
CA ASN A 74 13.78 -0.69 9.25
C ASN A 74 12.34 -1.21 9.19
N ARG A 75 11.40 -0.55 9.88
CA ARG A 75 9.98 -0.87 9.75
C ARG A 75 9.43 -0.56 8.36
N ILE A 76 9.78 0.57 7.76
CA ILE A 76 9.38 0.87 6.37
C ILE A 76 9.91 -0.20 5.41
N LEU A 77 11.17 -0.59 5.54
CA LEU A 77 11.75 -1.60 4.65
C LEU A 77 11.06 -2.96 4.80
N SER A 78 10.81 -3.39 6.04
CA SER A 78 10.15 -4.65 6.34
C SER A 78 8.71 -4.69 5.82
N THR A 79 7.90 -3.65 6.06
CA THR A 79 6.51 -3.59 5.58
C THR A 79 6.43 -3.51 4.06
N ARG A 80 7.35 -2.80 3.39
CA ARG A 80 7.44 -2.78 1.92
C ARG A 80 7.84 -4.14 1.35
N PHE A 81 8.71 -4.87 2.02
CA PHE A 81 9.07 -6.24 1.64
C PHE A 81 7.89 -7.20 1.78
N TYR A 82 7.11 -7.11 2.87
CA TYR A 82 5.87 -7.89 3.02
C TYR A 82 4.84 -7.55 1.94
N GLN A 83 4.65 -6.27 1.61
CA GLN A 83 3.78 -5.86 0.49
C GLN A 83 4.23 -6.48 -0.84
N PHE A 84 5.54 -6.45 -1.12
CA PHE A 84 6.09 -7.06 -2.32
C PHE A 84 5.81 -8.57 -2.39
N LEU A 85 6.05 -9.30 -1.30
CA LEU A 85 5.75 -10.74 -1.23
C LEU A 85 4.26 -11.04 -1.45
N LEU A 86 3.38 -10.25 -0.81
CA LEU A 86 1.93 -10.39 -0.95
C LEU A 86 1.46 -10.16 -2.39
N PHE A 87 1.95 -9.09 -3.04
CA PHE A 87 1.60 -8.79 -4.43
C PHE A 87 2.20 -9.80 -5.41
N SER A 88 3.41 -10.30 -5.17
CA SER A 88 4.01 -11.32 -6.01
C SER A 88 3.26 -12.65 -5.91
N LEU A 89 2.82 -13.04 -4.70
CA LEU A 89 1.99 -14.22 -4.49
C LEU A 89 0.65 -14.07 -5.20
N PHE A 90 0.02 -12.89 -5.10
CA PHE A 90 -1.20 -12.57 -5.85
C PHE A 90 -1.04 -12.79 -7.36
N ALA A 91 0.03 -12.25 -7.95
CA ALA A 91 0.27 -12.36 -9.38
C ALA A 91 0.35 -13.83 -9.84
N LEU A 92 0.93 -14.70 -9.02
CA LEU A 92 0.98 -16.14 -9.28
C LEU A 92 -0.40 -16.80 -9.16
N VAL A 93 -1.20 -16.43 -8.15
CA VAL A 93 -2.53 -17.02 -7.94
C VAL A 93 -3.50 -16.65 -9.07
N CYS A 94 -3.38 -15.44 -9.64
CA CYS A 94 -4.20 -15.02 -10.78
C CYS A 94 -4.02 -15.87 -12.04
N ILE A 95 -2.92 -16.61 -12.17
CA ILE A 95 -2.68 -17.52 -13.31
C ILE A 95 -3.68 -18.69 -13.29
N TYR A 96 -4.21 -19.06 -12.13
CA TYR A 96 -5.18 -20.16 -11.97
C TYR A 96 -6.62 -19.79 -12.37
N GLY A 97 -6.83 -18.56 -12.86
CA GLY A 97 -8.11 -18.08 -13.39
C GLY A 97 -8.95 -17.29 -12.38
N VAL A 98 -10.17 -16.93 -12.79
CA VAL A 98 -11.07 -16.05 -12.02
C VAL A 98 -12.00 -16.90 -11.15
N GLN A 99 -11.70 -16.99 -9.86
CA GLN A 99 -12.51 -17.73 -8.87
C GLN A 99 -12.82 -16.88 -7.63
N TRP A 100 -13.97 -17.15 -7.01
CA TRP A 100 -14.45 -16.41 -5.82
C TRP A 100 -13.55 -16.57 -4.59
N TRP A 101 -12.96 -17.74 -4.36
CA TRP A 101 -12.05 -17.91 -3.22
C TRP A 101 -10.75 -17.12 -3.41
N ILE A 102 -10.23 -17.05 -4.66
CA ILE A 102 -9.07 -16.21 -5.00
C ILE A 102 -9.40 -14.75 -4.73
N PHE A 103 -10.61 -14.31 -5.11
CA PHE A 103 -11.10 -12.95 -4.85
C PHE A 103 -11.13 -12.59 -3.37
N ILE A 104 -11.62 -13.48 -2.50
CA ILE A 104 -11.67 -13.22 -1.05
C ILE A 104 -10.26 -13.07 -0.46
N VAL A 105 -9.34 -13.95 -0.84
CA VAL A 105 -7.92 -13.85 -0.43
C VAL A 105 -7.33 -12.53 -0.88
N LEU A 106 -7.64 -12.13 -2.11
CA LEU A 106 -7.25 -10.86 -2.73
C LEU A 106 -7.72 -9.65 -1.93
N VAL A 107 -9.00 -9.60 -1.58
CA VAL A 107 -9.59 -8.54 -0.74
C VAL A 107 -8.85 -8.45 0.59
N PHE A 108 -8.62 -9.59 1.23
CA PHE A 108 -7.91 -9.63 2.52
C PHE A 108 -6.48 -9.09 2.39
N VAL A 109 -5.73 -9.55 1.40
CA VAL A 109 -4.36 -9.10 1.12
C VAL A 109 -4.32 -7.60 0.83
N ASN A 110 -5.27 -7.09 0.04
CA ASN A 110 -5.38 -5.67 -0.28
C ASN A 110 -5.59 -4.85 1.01
N VAL A 111 -6.57 -5.19 1.84
CA VAL A 111 -6.81 -4.50 3.13
C VAL A 111 -5.55 -4.47 3.99
N VAL A 112 -4.84 -5.59 4.12
CA VAL A 112 -3.59 -5.66 4.91
C VAL A 112 -2.50 -4.79 4.29
N ALA A 113 -2.31 -4.86 2.97
CA ALA A 113 -1.33 -4.04 2.26
C ALA A 113 -1.62 -2.55 2.41
N ASP A 114 -2.88 -2.16 2.40
CA ASP A 114 -3.36 -0.79 2.53
C ASP A 114 -3.08 -0.22 3.92
N ILE A 115 -3.36 -1.01 4.96
CA ILE A 115 -3.04 -0.67 6.35
C ILE A 115 -1.53 -0.44 6.52
N LEU A 116 -0.70 -1.36 5.99
CA LEU A 116 0.76 -1.22 6.02
C LEU A 116 1.24 -0.01 5.20
N GLY A 117 0.56 0.29 4.09
CA GLY A 117 0.82 1.45 3.24
C GLY A 117 0.55 2.76 3.95
N GLY A 118 -0.60 2.87 4.61
CA GLY A 118 -0.97 4.02 5.44
C GLY A 118 0.04 4.24 6.57
N TYR A 119 0.40 3.19 7.30
CA TYR A 119 1.42 3.24 8.35
C TYR A 119 2.78 3.78 7.84
N ASN A 120 3.23 3.31 6.67
CA ASN A 120 4.44 3.81 6.03
C ASN A 120 4.36 5.28 5.60
N GLY A 121 3.18 5.73 5.16
CA GLY A 121 2.92 7.13 4.82
C GLY A 121 3.15 8.06 6.00
N TYR A 122 2.57 7.74 7.16
CA TYR A 122 2.75 8.50 8.40
C TYR A 122 4.20 8.47 8.90
N LEU A 123 4.88 7.33 8.84
CA LEU A 123 6.30 7.23 9.18
C LEU A 123 7.18 8.13 8.29
N SER A 124 6.92 8.16 6.99
CA SER A 124 7.68 8.96 6.02
C SER A 124 7.46 10.47 6.23
N MET A 125 6.24 10.88 6.59
CA MET A 125 5.93 12.28 6.92
C MET A 125 6.68 12.74 8.18
N SER A 126 6.72 11.89 9.22
CA SER A 126 7.47 12.16 10.46
C SER A 126 9.01 12.14 10.28
N ILE A 127 9.54 11.48 9.24
CA ILE A 127 10.97 11.54 8.89
C ILE A 127 11.30 12.79 8.07
N ASN A 128 10.49 13.10 7.05
CA ASN A 128 10.72 14.23 6.16
C ASN A 128 10.67 15.57 6.91
N THR A 129 9.77 15.71 7.89
CA THR A 129 9.71 16.90 8.76
C THR A 129 10.96 17.07 9.64
N ARG A 130 11.62 15.98 10.05
CA ARG A 130 12.91 16.05 10.77
C ARG A 130 14.09 16.41 9.86
N LEU A 131 14.06 15.98 8.60
CA LEU A 131 15.12 16.26 7.63
C LEU A 131 15.08 17.69 7.07
N VAL A 132 13.90 18.31 6.96
CA VAL A 132 13.74 19.70 6.50
C VAL A 132 14.08 20.72 7.61
N ARG A 133 14.09 20.30 8.88
CA ARG A 133 14.43 21.17 10.02
C ARG A 133 15.94 21.25 10.33
N LYS A 134 16.76 20.46 9.64
CA LYS A 134 18.23 20.55 9.65
C LYS A 134 18.71 21.23 8.38
#